data_AF-A0A7S3JKQ4-F1
#
_entry.id   AF-A0A7S3JKQ4-F1
#
_cell.length_a   1.000
_cell.length_b   1.000
_cell.length_c   1.000
_cell.angle_alpha   90.00
_cell.angle_beta   90.00
_cell.angle_gamma   90.00
#
_symmetry.space_group_name_H-M   'P 1'
#
loop_
_entity.id
_entity.type
_entity.pdbx_description
1 polymer ?
#
loop_
_entity_poly.entity_id
_entity_poly.type
_entity_poly.pdbx_seq_one_letter_code
_entity_poly.pdbx_strand_id
1 'polypeptide(L)'
;QMCTQSSKSHGRVYRPKDGQKLVIYLKDINLPKPDKYNTIQLIAFMHQIVCYQGFYDENLEFVYLERIQIIASMTPATVVGRHKLSCRFTANVCIAYIEDPPGDELESIYSQYLKVILSHANFGSGAMSNSSKKIARFCVDTYENVKQKFSVDDYRHYLQTPKELTKWIFGLMRYEAQGAESL
;
A
#
# COMPACT_ATOMS: atom_id res chain seq x y z
N GLN A 1 9.53 -20.11 9.76
CA GLN A 1 8.96 -19.52 10.99
C GLN A 1 9.82 -18.32 11.37
N MET A 2 9.25 -17.11 11.45
CA MET A 2 10.01 -15.85 11.65
C MET A 2 10.28 -15.52 13.13
N CYS A 3 9.55 -16.16 14.04
CA CYS A 3 9.73 -16.02 15.48
C CYS A 3 10.15 -17.35 16.10
N THR A 4 10.96 -17.27 17.15
CA THR A 4 11.25 -18.38 18.07
C THR A 4 10.48 -18.17 19.38
N GLN A 5 10.05 -19.29 19.95
CA GLN A 5 9.44 -19.32 21.27
C GLN A 5 10.53 -19.59 22.31
N SER A 6 10.52 -18.81 23.39
CA SER A 6 11.40 -19.00 24.53
C SER A 6 10.61 -18.89 25.82
N SER A 7 11.01 -19.61 26.86
CA SER A 7 10.41 -19.48 28.18
C SER A 7 11.28 -18.55 29.04
N LYS A 8 10.67 -17.56 29.68
CA LYS A 8 11.30 -16.69 30.69
C LYS A 8 10.61 -16.89 32.04
N SER A 9 11.19 -16.33 33.10
CA SER A 9 10.61 -16.32 34.46
C SER A 9 9.17 -15.81 34.52
N HIS A 10 8.79 -14.89 33.62
CA HIS A 10 7.45 -14.31 33.55
C HIS A 10 6.48 -15.06 32.62
N GLY A 11 6.92 -16.12 31.94
CA GLY A 11 6.09 -16.92 31.04
C GLY A 11 6.69 -17.12 29.64
N ARG A 12 5.88 -17.65 28.73
CA ARG A 12 6.26 -17.91 27.34
C ARG A 12 6.38 -16.60 26.57
N VAL A 13 7.41 -16.47 25.74
CA VAL A 13 7.67 -15.27 24.93
C VAL A 13 8.01 -15.63 23.49
N TYR A 14 7.39 -14.93 22.54
CA TYR A 14 7.82 -14.91 21.14
C TYR A 14 8.83 -13.79 20.91
N ARG A 15 9.94 -14.14 20.25
CA ARG A 15 10.95 -13.19 19.75
C ARG A 15 11.24 -13.44 18.29
N PRO A 16 11.68 -12.42 17.52
CA PRO A 16 12.27 -12.64 16.20
C PRO A 16 13.39 -13.68 16.29
N LYS A 17 13.37 -14.65 15.36
CA LYS A 17 14.47 -15.62 15.21
C LYS A 17 15.73 -14.91 14.74
N ASP A 18 15.55 -14.08 13.72
CA ASP A 18 16.61 -13.35 13.04
C ASP A 18 16.34 -11.85 13.15
N GLY A 19 17.36 -11.08 13.55
CA GLY A 19 17.29 -9.63 13.67
C GLY A 19 16.87 -9.09 15.05
N GLN A 20 17.06 -7.79 15.22
CA GLN A 20 16.78 -7.11 16.49
C GLN A 20 15.31 -6.76 16.70
N LYS A 21 14.54 -6.58 15.63
CA LYS A 21 13.11 -6.21 15.67
C LYS A 21 12.39 -6.82 14.47
N LEU A 22 11.23 -7.43 14.71
CA LEU A 22 10.32 -7.87 13.65
C LEU A 22 9.26 -6.80 13.40
N VAL A 23 9.00 -6.48 12.14
CA VAL A 23 7.89 -5.60 11.75
C VAL A 23 6.80 -6.44 11.10
N ILE A 24 5.60 -6.39 11.65
CA ILE A 24 4.40 -6.99 11.07
C ILE A 24 3.65 -5.89 10.34
N TYR A 25 3.60 -6.00 9.02
CA TYR A 25 2.81 -5.11 8.18
C TYR A 25 1.44 -5.71 7.90
N LEU A 26 0.39 -5.03 8.34
CA LEU A 26 -1.00 -5.39 8.09
C LEU A 26 -1.57 -4.47 7.02
N LYS A 27 -1.84 -5.03 5.85
CA LYS A 27 -2.51 -4.31 4.78
C LYS A 27 -4.02 -4.34 5.01
N ASP A 28 -4.68 -3.20 4.83
CA ASP A 28 -6.15 -3.09 4.81
C ASP A 28 -6.82 -3.54 6.12
N ILE A 29 -6.37 -3.02 7.27
CA ILE A 29 -6.85 -3.45 8.60
C ILE A 29 -8.35 -3.25 8.84
N ASN A 30 -9.00 -2.43 8.03
CA ASN A 30 -10.42 -2.11 8.13
C ASN A 30 -11.32 -2.88 7.16
N LEU A 31 -10.78 -3.90 6.49
CA LEU A 31 -11.52 -4.81 5.63
C LEU A 31 -12.31 -5.92 6.37
N PRO A 32 -11.85 -6.45 7.51
CA PRO A 32 -12.57 -7.53 8.19
C PRO A 32 -13.99 -7.14 8.61
N LYS A 33 -14.93 -8.05 8.37
CA LYS A 33 -16.35 -7.83 8.66
C LYS A 33 -16.59 -7.74 10.16
N PRO A 34 -17.33 -6.72 10.65
CA PRO A 34 -17.73 -6.63 12.03
C PRO A 34 -18.80 -7.67 12.38
N ASP A 35 -18.88 -8.01 13.66
CA ASP A 35 -19.97 -8.81 14.20
C ASP A 35 -21.30 -8.02 14.30
N LYS A 36 -22.34 -8.65 14.85
CA LYS A 36 -23.67 -8.05 15.06
C LYS A 36 -23.63 -6.79 15.93
N TYR A 37 -22.59 -6.63 16.74
CA TYR A 37 -22.41 -5.51 17.67
C TYR A 37 -21.36 -4.50 17.18
N ASN A 38 -21.03 -4.52 15.88
CA ASN A 38 -20.05 -3.65 15.25
C ASN A 38 -18.61 -3.78 15.80
N THR A 39 -18.25 -4.94 16.36
CA THR A 39 -16.91 -5.22 16.84
C THR A 39 -16.14 -6.05 15.82
N ILE A 40 -14.91 -5.63 15.52
CA ILE A 40 -13.98 -6.38 14.67
C ILE A 40 -12.99 -7.10 15.60
N GLN A 41 -13.09 -8.44 15.65
CA GLN A 41 -12.25 -9.27 16.53
C GLN A 41 -10.75 -9.05 16.31
N LEU A 42 -10.33 -8.89 15.05
CA LEU A 42 -8.93 -8.58 14.71
C LEU A 42 -8.47 -7.27 15.36
N ILE A 43 -9.28 -6.21 15.33
CA ILE A 43 -8.94 -4.92 15.91
C ILE A 43 -8.92 -5.00 17.45
N ALA A 44 -9.83 -5.78 18.04
CA ALA A 44 -9.82 -6.04 19.49
C ALA A 44 -8.55 -6.80 19.90
N PHE A 45 -8.12 -7.78 19.11
CA PHE A 45 -6.87 -8.52 19.32
C PHE A 45 -5.62 -7.62 19.14
N MET A 46 -5.59 -6.78 18.11
CA MET A 46 -4.52 -5.80 17.93
C MET A 46 -4.45 -4.81 19.08
N HIS A 47 -5.61 -4.36 19.58
CA HIS A 47 -5.68 -3.50 20.75
C HIS A 47 -5.10 -4.20 21.99
N GLN A 48 -5.41 -5.47 22.21
CA GLN A 48 -4.82 -6.27 23.29
C GLN A 48 -3.30 -6.35 23.17
N ILE A 49 -2.78 -6.62 21.97
CA ILE A 49 -1.33 -6.68 21.73
C ILE A 49 -0.65 -5.33 22.01
N VAL A 50 -1.25 -4.22 21.56
CA VAL A 50 -0.67 -2.88 21.75
C VAL A 50 -0.65 -2.49 23.24
N CYS A 51 -1.71 -2.78 23.98
CA CYS A 51 -1.81 -2.41 25.39
C CYS A 51 -1.02 -3.32 26.32
N TYR A 52 -1.08 -4.63 26.10
CA TYR A 52 -0.55 -5.63 27.04
C TYR A 52 0.71 -6.34 26.53
N GLN A 53 1.16 -6.06 25.31
CA GLN A 53 2.36 -6.66 24.70
C GLN A 53 2.34 -8.19 24.69
N GLY A 54 1.16 -8.77 24.50
CA GLY A 54 0.96 -10.21 24.55
C GLY A 54 -0.49 -10.61 24.31
N PHE A 55 -0.75 -11.91 24.33
CA PHE A 55 -2.08 -12.46 24.16
C PHE A 55 -2.24 -13.78 24.91
N TYR A 56 -3.48 -14.26 25.05
CA TYR A 56 -3.76 -15.57 25.64
C TYR A 56 -3.80 -16.64 24.53
N ASP A 57 -3.04 -17.72 24.74
CA ASP A 57 -3.06 -18.91 23.90
C ASP A 57 -4.33 -19.76 24.15
N GLU A 58 -4.58 -20.75 23.29
CA GLU A 58 -5.70 -21.70 23.43
C GLU A 58 -5.68 -22.43 24.79
N ASN A 59 -4.48 -22.61 25.36
CA ASN A 59 -4.26 -23.21 26.67
C ASN A 59 -4.49 -22.24 27.85
N LEU A 60 -5.05 -21.06 27.60
CA LEU A 60 -5.27 -19.98 28.59
C LEU A 60 -3.98 -19.44 29.24
N GLU A 61 -2.82 -19.69 28.62
CA GLU A 61 -1.55 -19.13 29.06
C GLU A 61 -1.27 -17.79 28.37
N PHE A 62 -0.79 -16.81 29.14
CA PHE A 62 -0.40 -15.52 28.57
C PHE A 62 0.99 -15.62 27.92
N VAL A 63 1.04 -15.28 26.63
CA VAL A 63 2.26 -15.29 25.83
C VAL A 63 2.66 -13.85 25.49
N TYR A 64 3.88 -13.48 25.87
CA TYR A 64 4.41 -12.14 25.62
C TYR A 64 5.03 -12.04 24.21
N LEU A 65 4.96 -10.84 23.65
CA LEU A 65 5.57 -10.48 22.37
C LEU A 65 6.72 -9.51 22.63
N GLU A 66 7.95 -9.94 22.37
CA GLU A 66 9.12 -9.08 22.53
C GLU A 66 9.71 -8.70 21.17
N ARG A 67 10.05 -7.42 21.03
CA ARG A 67 10.73 -6.86 19.85
C ARG A 67 9.92 -7.01 18.55
N ILE A 68 8.60 -6.88 18.66
CA ILE A 68 7.67 -6.89 17.52
C ILE A 68 7.02 -5.52 17.40
N GLN A 69 7.02 -4.95 16.21
CA GLN A 69 6.35 -3.70 15.88
C GLN A 69 5.27 -3.97 14.85
N ILE A 70 4.08 -3.41 15.06
CA ILE A 70 2.94 -3.57 14.15
C ILE A 70 2.79 -2.26 13.38
N ILE A 71 2.75 -2.36 12.06
CA ILE A 71 2.46 -1.25 11.15
C ILE A 71 1.25 -1.66 10.32
N ALA A 72 0.29 -0.75 10.18
CA ALA A 72 -0.94 -1.01 9.46
C ALA A 72 -1.18 0.05 8.39
N SER A 73 -1.78 -0.36 7.28
CA SER A 73 -2.37 0.55 6.29
C SER A 73 -3.89 0.37 6.24
N MET A 74 -4.59 1.46 5.94
CA MET A 74 -6.02 1.44 5.69
C MET A 74 -6.40 2.47 4.64
N THR A 75 -7.44 2.16 3.88
CA THR A 75 -8.14 3.14 3.04
C THR A 75 -9.25 3.78 3.87
N PRO A 76 -9.58 5.08 3.69
CA PRO A 76 -10.71 5.71 4.37
C PRO A 76 -12.00 4.89 4.26
N ALA A 77 -12.79 4.87 5.34
CA ALA A 77 -14.04 4.11 5.43
C ALA A 77 -15.21 4.72 4.62
N THR A 78 -14.91 5.61 3.67
CA THR A 78 -15.88 6.15 2.69
C THR A 78 -16.24 5.10 1.64
N VAL A 79 -15.36 4.13 1.40
CA VAL A 79 -15.56 3.07 0.41
C VAL A 79 -16.37 1.91 1.00
N VAL A 80 -17.32 1.37 0.23
CA VAL A 80 -18.12 0.21 0.61
C VAL A 80 -17.24 -0.97 0.99
N GLY A 81 -17.58 -1.65 2.09
CA GLY A 81 -16.82 -2.80 2.61
C GLY A 81 -15.62 -2.40 3.48
N ARG A 82 -15.43 -1.10 3.76
CA ARG A 82 -14.47 -0.62 4.74
C ARG A 82 -15.19 -0.17 6.00
N HIS A 83 -14.70 -0.63 7.15
CA HIS A 83 -15.35 -0.41 8.43
C HIS A 83 -14.58 0.61 9.29
N LYS A 84 -15.28 1.36 10.13
CA LYS A 84 -14.62 2.29 11.06
C LYS A 84 -13.89 1.51 12.15
N LEU A 85 -12.68 1.94 12.49
CA LEU A 85 -11.92 1.37 13.60
C LEU A 85 -12.47 1.88 14.94
N SER A 86 -12.27 1.10 16.00
CA SER A 86 -12.71 1.49 17.34
C SER A 86 -11.83 2.62 17.89
N CYS A 87 -12.46 3.60 18.55
CA CYS A 87 -11.74 4.72 19.17
C CYS A 87 -10.71 4.26 20.22
N ARG A 88 -10.98 3.13 20.89
CA ARG A 88 -10.07 2.52 21.87
C ARG A 88 -8.75 2.08 21.23
N PHE A 89 -8.82 1.52 20.02
CA PHE A 89 -7.62 1.13 19.29
C PHE A 89 -6.88 2.37 18.76
N THR A 90 -7.59 3.29 18.12
CA THR A 90 -6.98 4.49 17.51
C THR A 90 -6.35 5.43 18.53
N ALA A 91 -6.83 5.45 19.78
CA ALA A 91 -6.25 6.25 20.85
C ALA A 91 -4.87 5.74 21.32
N ASN A 92 -4.57 4.45 21.09
CA ASN A 92 -3.34 3.79 21.55
C ASN A 92 -2.29 3.65 20.45
N VAL A 93 -2.54 4.16 19.23
CA VAL A 93 -1.63 4.06 18.08
C VAL A 93 -1.41 5.42 17.43
N CYS A 94 -0.27 5.59 16.76
CA CYS A 94 -0.02 6.74 15.91
C CYS A 94 -0.67 6.55 14.54
N ILE A 95 -1.35 7.58 14.05
CA ILE A 95 -2.01 7.59 12.74
C ILE A 95 -1.42 8.73 11.91
N ALA A 96 -1.06 8.44 10.67
CA ALA A 96 -0.65 9.43 9.67
C ALA A 96 -1.53 9.26 8.43
N TYR A 97 -1.79 10.37 7.75
CA TYR A 97 -2.57 10.41 6.50
C TYR A 97 -1.71 10.96 5.38
N ILE A 98 -1.79 10.33 4.22
CA ILE A 98 -1.07 10.70 3.00
C ILE A 98 -2.12 10.84 1.90
N GLU A 99 -2.13 12.00 1.25
CA GLU A 99 -3.01 12.29 0.12
C GLU A 99 -2.37 11.83 -1.20
N ASP A 100 -3.22 11.65 -2.22
CA ASP A 100 -2.73 11.41 -3.57
C ASP A 100 -1.97 12.66 -4.06
N PRO A 101 -0.81 12.49 -4.74
CA PRO A 101 -0.05 13.62 -5.26
C PRO A 101 -0.84 14.38 -6.33
N PRO A 102 -0.70 15.72 -6.40
CA PRO A 102 -1.34 16.54 -7.42
C PRO A 102 -0.81 16.23 -8.83
N GLY A 103 -1.56 16.67 -9.85
CA GLY A 103 -1.21 16.45 -11.26
C GLY A 103 0.20 16.93 -11.64
N ASP A 104 0.62 18.10 -11.12
CA ASP A 104 1.96 18.65 -11.37
C ASP A 104 3.09 17.75 -10.81
N GLU A 105 2.90 17.18 -9.63
CA GLU A 105 3.85 16.24 -9.03
C GLU A 105 3.86 14.91 -9.80
N LEU A 106 2.70 14.42 -10.22
CA LEU A 106 2.58 13.25 -11.08
C LEU A 106 3.31 13.47 -12.41
N GLU A 107 3.16 14.63 -13.06
CA GLU A 107 3.89 14.97 -14.30
C GLU A 107 5.40 14.88 -14.08
N SER A 108 5.91 15.43 -12.97
CA SER A 108 7.32 15.39 -12.62
C SER A 108 7.84 13.96 -12.43
N ILE A 109 7.12 13.15 -11.65
CA ILE A 109 7.47 11.75 -11.37
C ILE A 109 7.49 10.93 -12.67
N TYR A 110 6.43 11.02 -13.47
CA TYR A 110 6.32 10.24 -14.70
C TYR A 110 7.23 10.74 -15.82
N SER A 111 7.59 12.02 -15.82
CA SER A 111 8.62 12.54 -16.73
C SER A 111 9.97 11.86 -16.47
N GLN A 112 10.34 11.62 -15.20
CA GLN A 112 11.58 10.90 -14.88
C GLN A 112 11.51 9.43 -15.28
N TYR A 113 10.39 8.75 -15.00
CA TYR A 113 10.20 7.36 -15.45
C TYR A 113 10.29 7.22 -16.98
N LEU A 114 9.60 8.10 -17.71
CA LEU A 114 9.61 8.08 -19.18
C LEU A 114 10.98 8.43 -19.75
N LYS A 115 11.73 9.33 -19.12
CA LYS A 115 13.11 9.64 -19.54
C LYS A 115 13.99 8.39 -19.50
N VAL A 116 13.90 7.57 -18.45
CA VAL A 116 14.64 6.31 -18.35
C VAL A 116 14.17 5.32 -19.41
N ILE A 117 12.86 5.13 -19.56
CA ILE A 117 12.29 4.17 -20.51
C ILE A 117 12.65 4.53 -21.97
N LEU A 118 12.55 5.80 -22.35
CA LEU A 118 12.85 6.28 -23.70
C LEU A 118 14.34 6.34 -24.02
N SER A 119 15.20 6.27 -22.99
CA SER A 119 16.65 6.14 -23.18
C SER A 119 17.09 4.70 -23.48
N HIS A 120 16.20 3.72 -23.31
CA HIS A 120 16.48 2.32 -23.60
C HIS A 120 16.67 2.09 -25.11
N ALA A 121 17.52 1.13 -25.48
CA ALA A 121 17.89 0.83 -26.87
C ALA A 121 16.67 0.61 -27.79
N ASN A 122 15.61 0.00 -27.23
CA ASN A 122 14.35 -0.28 -27.90
C ASN A 122 13.60 0.96 -28.43
N PHE A 123 13.94 2.17 -27.99
CA PHE A 123 13.27 3.43 -28.35
C PHE A 123 14.20 4.43 -29.06
N GLY A 124 15.25 3.95 -29.74
CA GLY A 124 16.16 4.79 -30.51
C GLY A 124 17.21 5.52 -29.67
N SER A 125 17.67 4.88 -28.59
CA SER A 125 18.84 5.31 -27.80
C SER A 125 18.81 6.79 -27.35
N GLY A 126 17.63 7.28 -26.94
CA GLY A 126 17.48 8.62 -26.35
C GLY A 126 17.07 9.76 -27.29
N ALA A 127 16.84 9.50 -28.59
CA ALA A 127 16.32 10.50 -29.53
C ALA A 127 14.99 11.13 -29.06
N MET A 128 14.13 10.32 -28.41
CA MET A 128 12.83 10.74 -27.88
C MET A 128 12.88 11.30 -26.44
N SER A 129 14.05 11.36 -25.81
CA SER A 129 14.16 11.72 -24.38
C SER A 129 13.67 13.15 -24.08
N ASN A 130 13.84 14.08 -25.02
CA ASN A 130 13.36 15.47 -24.91
C ASN A 130 11.83 15.58 -24.95
N SER A 131 11.14 14.55 -25.47
CA SER A 131 9.67 14.49 -25.53
C SER A 131 9.05 13.85 -24.26
N SER A 132 9.87 13.32 -23.34
CA SER A 132 9.41 12.64 -22.12
C SER A 132 8.44 13.47 -21.29
N LYS A 133 8.71 14.77 -21.11
CA LYS A 133 7.82 15.68 -20.35
C LYS A 133 6.47 15.89 -21.03
N LYS A 134 6.45 16.06 -22.36
CA LYS A 134 5.20 16.20 -23.13
C LYS A 134 4.35 14.94 -23.06
N ILE A 135 4.99 13.77 -23.16
CA ILE A 135 4.33 12.47 -23.04
C ILE A 135 3.79 12.27 -21.62
N ALA A 136 4.58 12.59 -20.60
CA ALA A 136 4.14 12.50 -19.20
C ALA A 136 2.90 13.35 -18.95
N ARG A 137 2.92 14.61 -19.40
CA ARG A 137 1.78 15.52 -19.29
C ARG A 137 0.54 14.96 -19.99
N PHE A 138 0.67 14.49 -21.23
CA PHE A 138 -0.43 13.86 -21.94
C PHE A 138 -1.00 12.65 -21.19
N CYS A 139 -0.14 11.81 -20.61
CA CYS A 139 -0.57 10.65 -19.85
C CYS A 139 -1.32 11.03 -18.57
N VAL A 140 -0.84 12.05 -17.85
CA VAL A 140 -1.48 12.58 -16.64
C VAL A 140 -2.81 13.24 -16.97
N ASP A 141 -2.86 14.12 -17.98
CA ASP A 141 -4.08 14.77 -18.46
C ASP A 141 -5.13 13.73 -18.86
N THR A 142 -4.73 12.66 -19.56
CA THR A 142 -5.63 11.56 -19.94
C THR A 142 -6.14 10.83 -18.71
N TYR A 143 -5.27 10.52 -17.74
CA TYR A 143 -5.64 9.87 -16.49
C TYR A 143 -6.65 10.71 -15.69
N GLU A 144 -6.44 12.03 -15.59
CA GLU A 144 -7.36 12.93 -14.89
C GLU A 144 -8.72 13.01 -15.59
N ASN A 145 -8.73 13.13 -16.92
CA ASN A 145 -9.96 13.13 -17.70
C ASN A 145 -10.76 11.81 -17.53
N VAL A 146 -10.07 10.66 -17.51
CA VAL A 146 -10.70 9.35 -17.27
C VAL A 146 -11.24 9.28 -15.84
N LYS A 147 -10.47 9.73 -14.85
CA LYS A 147 -10.88 9.74 -13.43
C LYS A 147 -12.11 10.64 -13.20
N GLN A 148 -12.23 11.76 -13.91
CA GLN A 148 -13.39 12.66 -13.82
C GLN A 148 -14.63 12.09 -14.52
N LYS A 149 -14.44 11.40 -15.65
CA LYS A 149 -15.56 10.90 -16.46
C LYS A 149 -16.14 9.58 -15.95
N PHE A 150 -15.33 8.72 -15.34
CA PHE A 150 -15.74 7.40 -14.87
C PHE A 150 -15.67 7.34 -13.35
N SER A 151 -16.82 7.29 -12.69
CA SER A 151 -16.90 7.20 -11.22
C SER A 151 -17.24 5.79 -10.75
N VAL A 152 -16.88 5.50 -9.50
CA VAL A 152 -17.31 4.29 -8.78
C VAL A 152 -18.83 4.22 -8.64
N ASP A 153 -19.51 5.38 -8.73
CA ASP A 153 -20.97 5.50 -8.71
C ASP A 153 -21.62 4.89 -9.97
N ASP A 154 -20.96 4.98 -11.14
CA ASP A 154 -21.45 4.35 -12.37
C ASP A 154 -21.30 2.84 -12.27
N TYR A 155 -20.07 2.39 -12.00
CA TYR A 155 -19.74 1.00 -11.79
C TYR A 155 -18.64 0.84 -10.76
N ARG A 156 -18.81 -0.12 -9.85
CA ARG A 156 -17.87 -0.39 -8.74
C ARG A 156 -16.42 -0.66 -9.17
N HIS A 157 -16.21 -1.12 -10.40
CA HIS A 157 -14.89 -1.46 -10.93
C HIS A 157 -14.17 -0.26 -11.56
N TYR A 158 -14.80 0.92 -11.64
CA TYR A 158 -14.18 2.17 -12.11
C TYR A 158 -13.36 2.82 -11.00
N LEU A 159 -12.39 2.07 -10.47
CA LEU A 159 -11.44 2.57 -9.48
C LEU A 159 -10.12 2.93 -10.16
N GLN A 160 -9.95 4.22 -10.45
CA GLN A 160 -8.71 4.72 -11.04
C GLN A 160 -7.71 5.10 -9.95
N THR A 161 -6.49 4.55 -10.05
CA THR A 161 -5.37 4.87 -9.15
C THR A 161 -4.12 5.14 -9.97
N PRO A 162 -3.12 5.87 -9.44
CA PRO A 162 -1.84 6.09 -10.14
C PRO A 162 -1.13 4.79 -10.54
N LYS A 163 -1.50 3.65 -9.94
CA LYS A 163 -1.02 2.32 -10.32
C LYS A 163 -1.31 1.99 -11.79
N GLU A 164 -2.45 2.41 -12.33
CA GLU A 164 -2.79 2.16 -13.73
C GLU A 164 -1.89 2.97 -14.67
N LEU A 165 -1.62 4.23 -14.33
CA LEU A 165 -0.64 5.07 -15.05
C LEU A 165 0.77 4.48 -15.00
N THR A 166 1.19 3.96 -13.85
CA THR A 166 2.46 3.23 -13.69
C THR A 166 2.52 1.99 -14.59
N LYS A 167 1.47 1.16 -14.58
CA LYS A 167 1.40 -0.04 -15.45
C LYS A 167 1.44 0.32 -16.93
N TRP A 168 0.75 1.39 -17.33
CA TRP A 168 0.74 1.85 -18.72
C TRP A 168 2.14 2.24 -19.18
N ILE A 169 2.85 3.05 -18.40
CA ILE A 169 4.21 3.52 -18.71
C ILE A 169 5.21 2.36 -18.74
N PHE A 170 5.21 1.47 -17.73
CA PHE A 170 6.08 0.29 -17.76
C PHE A 170 5.69 -0.71 -18.84
N GLY A 171 4.41 -0.73 -19.25
CA GLY A 171 3.92 -1.52 -20.37
C GLY A 171 4.60 -1.17 -21.69
N LEU A 172 5.08 0.06 -21.87
CA LEU A 172 5.84 0.47 -23.05
C LEU A 172 7.11 -0.37 -23.23
N MET A 173 7.78 -0.78 -22.15
CA MET A 173 9.00 -1.58 -22.25
C MET A 173 8.80 -2.96 -22.90
N ARG A 174 7.55 -3.43 -23.03
CA ARG A 174 7.24 -4.67 -23.72
C ARG A 174 7.28 -4.55 -25.25
N TYR A 175 7.30 -3.32 -25.77
CA TYR A 175 7.33 -3.06 -27.20
C TYR A 175 8.77 -2.74 -27.63
N GLU A 176 9.18 -3.30 -28.75
CA GLU A 176 10.39 -2.87 -29.45
C GLU A 176 9.98 -1.91 -30.55
N ALA A 177 10.47 -0.67 -30.51
CA ALA A 177 10.30 0.27 -31.62
C ALA A 177 11.33 -0.06 -32.71
N GLN A 178 11.24 -1.27 -33.30
CA GLN A 178 11.95 -1.60 -34.52
C GLN A 178 11.34 -0.78 -35.66
N GLY A 179 11.93 0.37 -36.00
CA GLY A 179 11.45 1.18 -37.14
C GLY A 179 11.80 2.67 -37.13
N ALA A 180 12.43 3.22 -36.08
CA ALA A 180 12.80 4.64 -36.04
C ALA A 180 14.06 5.00 -36.89
N GLU A 181 14.48 4.13 -37.81
CA GLU A 181 15.48 4.45 -38.85
C GLU A 181 14.84 4.78 -40.22
N SER A 182 13.51 4.76 -40.35
CA SER A 182 12.82 4.89 -41.66
C SER A 182 11.64 5.88 -41.69
N LEU A 183 11.67 6.91 -40.86
CA LEU A 183 10.86 8.14 -40.99
C LEU A 183 11.77 9.36 -40.81
#